data_AF-A0A433VR52-F1
#
_entry.id   AF-A0A433VR52-F1
#
_cell.length_a   1.000
_cell.length_b   1.000
_cell.length_c   1.000
_cell.angle_alpha   90.00
_cell.angle_beta   90.00
_cell.angle_gamma   90.00
#
_symmetry.space_group_name_H-M   'P 1'
#
loop_
_entity.id
_entity.type
_entity.pdbx_description
1 polymer ?
#
loop_
_entity_poly.entity_id
_entity_poly.type
_entity_poly.pdbx_seq_one_letter_code
_entity_poly.pdbx_strand_id
1 'polypeptide(L)'
;MNATWQHINQVMDFGFWISAQQQLAQASPSLAVNETANYLQGIAQQVVAFLPRLLGAVLILLVGWLIAAVAAAIVKGVLNRTKIDNRIAASVTGRDAPQVEGFISSLVFWGVLLLTIVAVLDTLELRVASQPLNSFLQQIGTFLPKLVGAGILLAIAWAVATLVKLITVRGLDAARIDERINSPSDERTGINQLSLSETIGNALYWFIFLMFLVPVLDTLGLQQALVPVQSLITQIISILPNILAATLIAAVGWFLANVVRRIVTNLLATTGIDHMGSRFGLSNASGAQTLSSIIGTIVYVLILIPVAISALTALQIQAISVPAIAMLQQVLGAVPLIFTAATILIVAYFVGRFVSELVTSILTSIGFNNIFSIIGLPSLNRPVVTSVSTTPRVPAKTPSEIAGIIVLVGIMLFATVAAVNVLNIPALTVLVTGILVILGRILAGLIIFAIGLFFANLAFSIIASTGNAQARILGQVARISIITLVSAMALQQIGVAPDIVNLAFGLLLGAIAIAISLAFGLGGRDIARSQVQEWLDSYKSKS
;
A
#
# COMPACT_ATOMS: atom_id res chain seq x y z
N MET A 1 -12.79 0.11 25.46
CA MET A 1 -12.64 0.74 26.79
C MET A 1 -13.49 2.02 26.89
N ASN A 2 -14.82 1.92 26.86
CA ASN A 2 -15.70 3.11 26.95
C ASN A 2 -17.05 2.84 27.65
N ALA A 3 -17.15 1.77 28.46
CA ALA A 3 -18.40 1.39 29.13
C ALA A 3 -18.37 1.59 30.66
N THR A 4 -17.22 1.88 31.26
CA THR A 4 -17.05 2.01 32.72
C THR A 4 -17.29 3.43 33.25
N TRP A 5 -17.32 4.46 32.39
CA TRP A 5 -17.48 5.86 32.83
C TRP A 5 -18.93 6.35 32.93
N GLN A 6 -19.91 5.66 32.35
CA GLN A 6 -21.32 6.08 32.41
C GLN A 6 -22.03 5.71 33.72
N HIS A 7 -21.50 4.77 34.51
CA HIS A 7 -22.12 4.36 35.77
C HIS A 7 -21.78 5.25 36.97
N ILE A 8 -20.77 6.13 36.84
CA ILE A 8 -20.34 7.02 37.94
C ILE A 8 -21.15 8.33 37.94
N ASN A 9 -21.70 8.75 36.80
CA ASN A 9 -22.48 10.00 36.70
C ASN A 9 -23.96 9.86 37.07
N GLN A 10 -24.51 8.65 37.23
CA GLN A 10 -25.92 8.44 37.65
C GLN A 10 -26.14 8.47 39.18
N VAL A 11 -25.09 8.62 39.98
CA VAL A 11 -25.19 8.71 41.45
C VAL A 11 -25.17 10.17 41.94
N MET A 12 -25.00 11.15 41.05
CA MET A 12 -25.10 12.58 41.37
C MET A 12 -26.22 13.28 40.60
N ASP A 13 -27.36 12.60 40.38
CA ASP A 13 -28.56 13.29 39.92
C ASP A 13 -29.28 13.93 41.11
N PHE A 14 -29.46 15.25 40.98
CA PHE A 14 -30.07 16.18 41.91
C PHE A 14 -31.61 15.99 41.97
N GLY A 15 -32.07 14.75 42.10
CA GLY A 15 -33.50 14.38 42.18
C GLY A 15 -34.12 14.47 43.57
N PHE A 16 -33.33 14.76 44.61
CA PHE A 16 -33.79 14.77 46.01
C PHE A 16 -34.66 15.99 46.37
N TRP A 17 -34.58 17.08 45.60
CA TRP A 17 -35.22 18.34 45.96
C TRP A 17 -36.68 18.46 45.51
N ILE A 18 -37.10 17.73 44.46
CA ILE A 18 -38.44 17.88 43.87
C ILE A 18 -39.46 16.93 44.52
N SER A 19 -39.06 15.73 44.94
CA SER A 19 -39.94 14.79 45.67
C SER A 19 -40.21 15.24 47.12
N ALA A 20 -39.25 15.92 47.75
CA ALA A 20 -39.42 16.50 49.08
C ALA A 20 -40.53 17.57 49.10
N GLN A 21 -40.68 18.34 48.02
CA GLN A 21 -41.61 19.46 47.97
C GLN A 21 -43.08 19.02 47.83
N GLN A 22 -43.33 17.84 47.28
CA GLN A 22 -44.68 17.28 47.13
C GLN A 22 -45.16 16.51 48.37
N GLN A 23 -44.25 15.95 49.19
CA GLN A 23 -44.60 15.32 50.47
C GLN A 23 -44.84 16.33 51.60
N LEU A 24 -44.19 17.49 51.55
CA LEU A 24 -44.36 18.56 52.56
C LEU A 24 -45.72 19.29 52.47
N ALA A 25 -46.48 19.11 51.39
CA ALA A 25 -47.79 19.75 51.21
C ALA A 25 -48.96 18.96 51.84
N GLN A 26 -48.74 17.75 52.36
CA GLN A 26 -49.76 16.94 53.02
C GLN A 26 -49.36 16.45 54.43
N ALA A 27 -48.15 16.73 54.89
CA ALA A 27 -47.71 16.35 56.23
C ALA A 27 -48.26 17.33 57.28
N SER A 28 -49.29 16.88 57.99
CA SER A 28 -49.76 17.55 59.22
C SER A 28 -48.61 17.60 60.26
N PRO A 29 -48.41 18.72 60.99
CA PRO A 29 -47.23 18.94 61.85
C PRO A 29 -47.07 17.97 63.04
N SER A 30 -48.08 17.14 63.33
CA SER A 30 -48.03 16.12 64.38
C SER A 30 -47.52 14.74 63.91
N LEU A 31 -47.41 14.50 62.60
CA LEU A 31 -46.86 13.24 62.05
C LEU A 31 -45.34 13.31 61.82
N ALA A 32 -44.80 14.49 61.49
CA ALA A 32 -43.37 14.68 61.22
C ALA A 32 -42.47 14.46 62.45
N VAL A 33 -42.93 14.79 63.66
CA VAL A 33 -42.18 14.55 64.91
C VAL A 33 -42.11 13.06 65.22
N ASN A 34 -43.19 12.31 64.97
CA ASN A 34 -43.21 10.87 65.18
C ASN A 34 -42.45 10.12 64.09
N GLU A 35 -42.48 10.57 62.82
CA GLU A 35 -41.67 9.96 61.75
C GLU A 35 -40.18 10.22 61.93
N THR A 36 -39.78 11.43 62.32
CA THR A 36 -38.38 11.74 62.64
C THR A 36 -37.91 11.00 63.89
N ALA A 37 -38.74 10.88 64.93
CA ALA A 37 -38.45 10.06 66.09
C ALA A 37 -38.33 8.57 65.73
N ASN A 38 -39.24 8.03 64.92
CA ASN A 38 -39.19 6.64 64.44
C ASN A 38 -37.97 6.38 63.54
N TYR A 39 -37.56 7.36 62.72
CA TYR A 39 -36.36 7.28 61.90
C TYR A 39 -35.08 7.33 62.74
N LEU A 40 -34.99 8.26 63.69
CA LEU A 40 -33.88 8.34 64.65
C LEU A 40 -33.81 7.10 65.53
N GLN A 41 -34.96 6.54 65.93
CA GLN A 41 -35.05 5.30 66.69
C GLN A 41 -34.65 4.09 65.83
N GLY A 42 -35.00 4.08 64.54
CA GLY A 42 -34.55 3.07 63.58
C GLY A 42 -33.03 3.11 63.36
N ILE A 43 -32.44 4.29 63.21
CA ILE A 43 -30.99 4.47 63.15
C ILE A 43 -30.33 4.05 64.47
N ALA A 44 -30.89 4.47 65.62
CA ALA A 44 -30.36 4.10 66.92
C ALA A 44 -30.41 2.58 67.13
N GLN A 45 -31.49 1.90 66.72
CA GLN A 45 -31.60 0.44 66.76
C GLN A 45 -30.59 -0.24 65.81
N GLN A 46 -30.35 0.30 64.61
CA GLN A 46 -29.33 -0.22 63.70
C GLN A 46 -27.91 -0.06 64.28
N VAL A 47 -27.60 1.08 64.90
CA VAL A 47 -26.31 1.33 65.57
C VAL A 47 -26.13 0.40 66.77
N VAL A 48 -27.18 0.23 67.58
CA VAL A 48 -27.16 -0.70 68.73
C VAL A 48 -27.02 -2.15 68.28
N ALA A 49 -27.64 -2.55 67.17
CA ALA A 49 -27.47 -3.88 66.58
C ALA A 49 -26.07 -4.07 65.94
N PHE A 50 -25.42 -2.99 65.52
CA PHE A 50 -24.07 -3.01 64.94
C PHE A 50 -22.97 -3.15 66.00
N LEU A 51 -23.15 -2.58 67.21
CA LEU A 51 -22.17 -2.62 68.29
C LEU A 51 -21.66 -4.04 68.63
N PRO A 52 -22.54 -5.04 68.87
CA PRO A 52 -22.11 -6.42 69.14
C PRO A 52 -21.32 -7.04 67.97
N ARG A 53 -21.71 -6.73 66.73
CA ARG A 53 -21.02 -7.24 65.53
C ARG A 53 -19.66 -6.61 65.35
N LEU A 54 -19.54 -5.32 65.64
CA LEU A 54 -18.27 -4.59 65.61
C LEU A 54 -17.29 -5.16 66.64
N LEU A 55 -17.76 -5.44 67.87
CA LEU A 55 -16.95 -6.12 68.87
C LEU A 55 -16.53 -7.53 68.42
N GLY A 56 -17.46 -8.31 67.84
CA GLY A 56 -17.14 -9.62 67.27
C GLY A 56 -16.09 -9.56 66.17
N ALA A 57 -16.21 -8.59 65.26
CA ALA A 57 -15.28 -8.35 64.17
C ALA A 57 -13.87 -7.96 64.67
N VAL A 58 -13.78 -7.10 65.69
CA VAL A 58 -12.49 -6.74 66.32
C VAL A 58 -11.84 -7.95 66.98
N LEU A 59 -12.62 -8.80 67.66
CA LEU A 59 -12.12 -10.02 68.29
C LEU A 59 -11.58 -10.99 67.24
N ILE A 60 -12.32 -11.22 66.15
CA ILE A 60 -11.87 -12.06 65.02
C ILE A 60 -10.58 -11.52 64.41
N LEU A 61 -10.45 -10.21 64.24
CA LEU A 61 -9.25 -9.59 63.68
C LEU A 61 -8.02 -9.84 64.56
N LEU A 62 -8.15 -9.66 65.88
CA LEU A 62 -7.06 -9.88 66.83
C LEU A 62 -6.63 -11.35 66.85
N VAL A 63 -7.59 -12.28 66.91
CA VAL A 63 -7.32 -13.72 66.90
C VAL A 63 -6.70 -14.14 65.57
N GLY A 64 -7.26 -13.69 64.45
CA GLY A 64 -6.77 -14.08 63.13
C GLY A 64 -5.39 -13.49 62.79
N TRP A 65 -5.05 -12.30 63.28
CA TRP A 65 -3.69 -11.76 63.17
C TRP A 65 -2.66 -12.64 63.91
N LEU A 66 -3.00 -13.13 65.11
CA LEU A 66 -2.16 -14.06 65.85
C LEU A 66 -1.99 -15.39 65.09
N ILE A 67 -3.08 -15.95 64.56
CA ILE A 67 -3.07 -17.18 63.75
C ILE A 67 -2.20 -16.99 62.51
N ALA A 68 -2.30 -15.85 61.82
CA ALA A 68 -1.48 -15.53 60.64
C ALA A 68 0.02 -15.51 60.98
N ALA A 69 0.41 -14.88 62.09
CA ALA A 69 1.79 -14.82 62.53
C ALA A 69 2.35 -16.22 62.85
N VAL A 70 1.57 -17.04 63.57
CA VAL A 70 1.96 -18.42 63.91
C VAL A 70 2.08 -19.29 62.66
N ALA A 71 1.11 -19.23 61.75
CA ALA A 71 1.13 -19.99 60.50
C ALA A 71 2.36 -19.63 59.64
N ALA A 72 2.66 -18.33 59.50
CA ALA A 72 3.82 -17.87 58.75
C ALA A 72 5.16 -18.33 59.37
N ALA A 73 5.27 -18.31 60.71
CA ALA A 73 6.44 -18.79 61.43
C ALA A 73 6.66 -20.31 61.24
N ILE A 74 5.58 -21.10 61.29
CA ILE A 74 5.63 -22.54 61.04
C ILE A 74 6.10 -22.82 59.61
N VAL A 75 5.50 -22.16 58.61
CA VAL A 75 5.87 -22.34 57.20
C VAL A 75 7.32 -21.96 56.95
N LYS A 76 7.78 -20.83 57.51
CA LYS A 76 9.19 -20.42 57.44
C LYS A 76 10.13 -21.47 58.03
N GLY A 77 9.76 -22.04 59.18
CA GLY A 77 10.54 -23.09 59.84
C GLY A 77 10.63 -24.38 59.03
N VAL A 78 9.54 -24.78 58.36
CA VAL A 78 9.53 -25.95 57.48
C VAL A 78 10.36 -25.69 56.23
N LEU A 79 10.19 -24.53 55.59
CA LEU A 79 10.90 -24.18 54.36
C LEU A 79 12.41 -24.09 54.55
N ASN A 80 12.87 -23.50 55.66
CA ASN A 80 14.30 -23.44 56.00
C ASN A 80 14.95 -24.82 56.20
N ARG A 81 14.16 -25.87 56.49
CA ARG A 81 14.69 -27.25 56.59
C ARG A 81 14.88 -27.90 55.22
N THR A 82 14.18 -27.42 54.20
CA THR A 82 14.34 -27.84 52.81
C THR A 82 15.44 -27.01 52.14
N LYS A 83 16.52 -27.64 51.67
CA LYS A 83 17.65 -26.98 50.94
C LYS A 83 17.26 -26.48 49.53
N ILE A 84 16.07 -25.93 49.38
CA ILE A 84 15.52 -25.47 48.10
C ILE A 84 16.27 -24.20 47.65
N ASP A 85 16.58 -23.30 48.58
CA ASP A 85 17.48 -22.14 48.43
C ASP A 85 18.75 -22.43 47.63
N ASN A 86 19.52 -23.43 48.04
CA ASN A 86 20.86 -23.71 47.52
C ASN A 86 20.84 -24.30 46.10
N ARG A 87 19.74 -24.98 45.71
CA ARG A 87 19.60 -25.57 44.37
C ARG A 87 19.13 -24.55 43.32
N ILE A 88 18.33 -23.58 43.73
CA ILE A 88 17.83 -22.52 42.85
C ILE A 88 18.92 -21.46 42.64
N ALA A 89 19.66 -21.10 43.69
CA ALA A 89 20.78 -20.16 43.59
C ALA A 89 21.88 -20.63 42.62
N ALA A 90 22.17 -21.93 42.58
CA ALA A 90 23.20 -22.48 41.71
C ALA A 90 22.82 -22.52 40.21
N SER A 91 21.52 -22.46 39.87
CA SER A 91 21.03 -22.71 38.51
C SER A 91 20.57 -21.47 37.74
N VAL A 92 20.24 -20.37 38.42
CA VAL A 92 19.59 -19.21 37.77
C VAL A 92 20.45 -17.95 37.79
N THR A 93 21.21 -17.70 38.86
CA THR A 93 22.06 -16.50 38.96
C THR A 93 23.20 -16.78 39.94
N GLY A 94 24.46 -16.75 39.47
CA GLY A 94 25.66 -16.90 40.32
C GLY A 94 25.91 -15.75 41.31
N ARG A 95 24.87 -15.02 41.73
CA ARG A 95 24.86 -14.01 42.79
C ARG A 95 23.57 -14.11 43.59
N ASP A 96 23.70 -13.89 44.90
CA ASP A 96 22.68 -13.79 45.95
C ASP A 96 21.23 -13.94 45.45
N ALA A 97 20.74 -15.17 45.47
CA ALA A 97 19.34 -15.44 45.16
C ALA A 97 18.43 -14.81 46.23
N PRO A 98 17.26 -14.26 45.83
CA PRO A 98 16.28 -13.77 46.79
C PRO A 98 15.80 -14.92 47.68
N GLN A 99 15.68 -14.67 48.99
CA GLN A 99 15.23 -15.66 49.99
C GLN A 99 13.77 -16.04 49.74
N VAL A 100 13.56 -17.14 49.00
CA VAL A 100 12.24 -17.65 48.62
C VAL A 100 11.40 -17.99 49.86
N GLU A 101 12.06 -18.39 50.96
CA GLU A 101 11.45 -18.69 52.25
C GLU A 101 10.84 -17.45 52.91
N GLY A 102 11.54 -16.32 52.83
CA GLY A 102 11.05 -15.02 53.32
C GLY A 102 9.79 -14.60 52.55
N PHE A 103 9.83 -14.73 51.22
CA PHE A 103 8.71 -14.39 50.35
C PHE A 103 7.49 -15.29 50.60
N ILE A 104 7.68 -16.61 50.64
CA ILE A 104 6.59 -17.57 50.87
C ILE A 104 5.98 -17.40 52.27
N SER A 105 6.79 -17.22 53.32
CA SER A 105 6.25 -16.99 54.68
C SER A 105 5.44 -15.70 54.78
N SER A 106 5.90 -14.63 54.10
CA SER A 106 5.16 -13.37 54.04
C SER A 106 3.85 -13.52 53.27
N LEU A 107 3.84 -14.28 52.17
CA LEU A 107 2.62 -14.59 51.43
C LEU A 107 1.61 -15.37 52.28
N VAL A 108 2.07 -16.35 53.07
CA VAL A 108 1.19 -17.10 53.98
C VAL A 108 0.62 -16.18 55.06
N PHE A 109 1.43 -15.30 55.65
CA PHE A 109 0.95 -14.31 56.61
C PHE A 109 -0.17 -13.44 56.01
N TRP A 110 0.09 -12.84 54.84
CA TRP A 110 -0.89 -12.00 54.16
C TRP A 110 -2.12 -12.78 53.71
N GLY A 111 -1.97 -14.03 53.27
CA GLY A 111 -3.08 -14.90 52.89
C GLY A 111 -4.01 -15.24 54.07
N VAL A 112 -3.44 -15.62 55.22
CA VAL A 112 -4.22 -15.90 56.44
C VAL A 112 -4.82 -14.62 57.02
N LEU A 113 -4.10 -13.49 56.94
CA LEU A 113 -4.64 -12.18 57.31
C LEU A 113 -5.80 -11.78 56.40
N LEU A 114 -5.71 -12.03 55.10
CA LEU A 114 -6.76 -11.74 54.13
C LEU A 114 -8.00 -12.64 54.34
N LEU A 115 -7.81 -13.93 54.68
CA LEU A 115 -8.89 -14.81 55.16
C LEU A 115 -9.56 -14.25 56.42
N THR A 116 -8.76 -13.76 57.36
CA THR A 116 -9.25 -13.12 58.59
C THR A 116 -10.07 -11.87 58.24
N ILE A 117 -9.58 -11.02 57.34
CA ILE A 117 -10.29 -9.83 56.86
C ILE A 117 -11.63 -10.22 56.22
N VAL A 118 -11.68 -11.27 55.39
CA VAL A 118 -12.96 -11.77 54.85
C VAL A 118 -13.92 -12.18 55.95
N ALA A 119 -13.46 -12.92 56.96
CA ALA A 119 -14.31 -13.34 58.09
C ALA A 119 -14.83 -12.13 58.90
N VAL A 120 -13.99 -11.12 59.10
CA VAL A 120 -14.35 -9.84 59.74
C VAL A 120 -15.43 -9.12 58.92
N LEU A 121 -15.24 -8.99 57.60
CA LEU A 121 -16.19 -8.34 56.70
C LEU A 121 -17.53 -9.09 56.64
N ASP A 122 -17.50 -10.42 56.65
CA ASP A 122 -18.70 -11.26 56.66
C ASP A 122 -19.46 -11.14 57.98
N THR A 123 -18.75 -11.10 59.12
CA THR A 123 -19.33 -10.87 60.46
C THR A 123 -20.00 -9.49 60.57
N LEU A 124 -19.47 -8.49 59.86
CA LEU A 124 -20.06 -7.16 59.74
C LEU A 124 -21.20 -7.09 58.70
N GLU A 125 -21.55 -8.20 58.05
CA GLU A 125 -22.51 -8.31 56.95
C GLU A 125 -22.19 -7.43 55.73
N LEU A 126 -20.92 -7.07 55.55
CA LEU A 126 -20.43 -6.30 54.39
C LEU A 126 -20.27 -7.19 53.15
N ARG A 127 -21.34 -7.89 52.78
CA ARG A 127 -21.36 -8.93 51.72
C ARG A 127 -20.84 -8.43 50.37
N VAL A 128 -21.14 -7.18 50.01
CA VAL A 128 -20.69 -6.57 48.75
C VAL A 128 -19.16 -6.47 48.71
N ALA A 129 -18.52 -6.21 49.85
CA ALA A 129 -17.06 -6.12 49.96
C ALA A 129 -16.41 -7.51 50.15
N SER A 130 -17.06 -8.42 50.88
CA SER A 130 -16.48 -9.74 51.18
C SER A 130 -16.57 -10.72 50.01
N GLN A 131 -17.59 -10.64 49.15
CA GLN A 131 -17.80 -11.61 48.06
C GLN A 131 -16.65 -11.65 47.02
N PRO A 132 -16.16 -10.53 46.47
CA PRO A 132 -15.02 -10.55 45.54
C PRO A 132 -13.76 -11.12 46.20
N LEU A 133 -13.52 -10.77 47.46
CA LEU A 133 -12.34 -11.22 48.21
C LEU A 133 -12.40 -12.72 48.51
N ASN A 134 -13.58 -13.24 48.86
CA ASN A 134 -13.81 -14.67 49.03
C ASN A 134 -13.67 -15.44 47.72
N SER A 135 -14.17 -14.90 46.60
CA SER A 135 -14.02 -15.50 45.27
C SER A 135 -12.55 -15.60 44.86
N PHE A 136 -11.77 -14.55 45.12
CA PHE A 136 -10.33 -14.54 44.89
C PHE A 136 -9.59 -15.58 45.72
N LEU A 137 -9.92 -15.71 47.01
CA LEU A 137 -9.36 -16.74 47.90
C LEU A 137 -9.68 -18.15 47.44
N GLN A 138 -10.93 -18.40 47.05
CA GLN A 138 -11.34 -19.69 46.50
C GLN A 138 -10.56 -19.99 45.22
N GLN A 139 -10.41 -18.99 44.34
CA GLN A 139 -9.63 -19.12 43.12
C GLN A 139 -8.17 -19.48 43.43
N ILE A 140 -7.48 -18.77 44.33
CA ILE A 140 -6.12 -19.12 44.79
C ILE A 140 -6.07 -20.54 45.35
N GLY A 141 -7.03 -20.91 46.19
CA GLY A 141 -7.13 -22.25 46.79
C GLY A 141 -7.19 -23.35 45.72
N THR A 142 -7.94 -23.13 44.64
CA THR A 142 -7.99 -24.07 43.50
C THR A 142 -6.75 -24.04 42.60
N PHE A 143 -6.00 -22.93 42.58
CA PHE A 143 -4.77 -22.80 41.80
C PHE A 143 -3.58 -23.51 42.45
N LEU A 144 -3.52 -23.61 43.78
CA LEU A 144 -2.41 -24.26 44.49
C LEU A 144 -2.15 -25.72 44.03
N PRO A 145 -3.15 -26.63 44.02
CA PRO A 145 -2.95 -27.98 43.53
C PRO A 145 -2.56 -28.04 42.05
N LYS A 146 -3.11 -27.14 41.23
CA LYS A 146 -2.80 -27.03 39.80
C LYS A 146 -1.35 -26.61 39.55
N LEU A 147 -0.81 -25.69 40.35
CA LEU A 147 0.59 -25.28 40.28
C LEU A 147 1.54 -26.44 40.57
N VAL A 148 1.21 -27.27 41.57
CA VAL A 148 1.99 -28.48 41.88
C VAL A 148 1.93 -29.47 40.72
N GLY A 149 0.73 -29.74 40.17
CA GLY A 149 0.56 -30.63 39.02
C GLY A 149 1.35 -30.17 37.79
N ALA A 150 1.28 -28.87 37.48
CA ALA A 150 2.07 -28.25 36.41
C ALA A 150 3.58 -28.36 36.64
N GLY A 151 4.04 -28.18 37.89
CA GLY A 151 5.45 -28.35 38.26
C GLY A 151 5.96 -29.77 38.05
N ILE A 152 5.16 -30.78 38.38
CA ILE A 152 5.48 -32.19 38.11
C ILE A 152 5.57 -32.44 36.60
N LEU A 153 4.61 -31.94 35.82
CA LEU A 153 4.62 -32.08 34.36
C LEU A 153 5.84 -31.41 33.73
N LEU A 154 6.26 -30.24 34.22
CA LEU A 154 7.48 -29.57 33.74
C LEU A 154 8.75 -30.38 34.07
N ALA A 155 8.82 -31.00 35.24
CA ALA A 155 9.94 -31.87 35.59
C ALA A 155 10.02 -33.09 34.67
N ILE A 156 8.87 -33.70 34.34
CA ILE A 156 8.77 -34.78 33.36
C ILE A 156 9.19 -34.29 31.98
N ALA A 157 8.69 -33.13 31.55
CA ALA A 157 9.04 -32.53 30.26
C ALA A 157 10.55 -32.33 30.11
N TRP A 158 11.21 -31.77 31.13
CA TRP A 158 12.66 -31.56 31.14
C TRP A 158 13.42 -32.89 31.03
N ALA A 159 13.01 -33.91 31.78
CA ALA A 159 13.63 -35.23 31.74
C ALA A 159 13.49 -35.88 30.35
N VAL A 160 12.28 -35.88 29.78
CA VAL A 160 11.99 -36.43 28.46
C VAL A 160 12.74 -35.67 27.37
N ALA A 161 12.71 -34.34 27.39
CA ALA A 161 13.38 -33.48 26.41
C ALA A 161 14.90 -33.71 26.41
N THR A 162 15.50 -33.79 27.60
CA THR A 162 16.95 -34.03 27.75
C THR A 162 17.32 -35.42 27.23
N LEU A 163 16.50 -36.44 27.53
CA LEU A 163 16.72 -37.80 27.06
C LEU A 163 16.63 -37.89 25.52
N VAL A 164 15.61 -37.28 24.92
CA VAL A 164 15.44 -37.30 23.45
C VAL A 164 16.55 -36.51 22.75
N LYS A 165 16.96 -35.35 23.29
CA LYS A 165 18.12 -34.62 22.78
C LYS A 165 19.36 -35.51 22.78
N LEU A 166 19.64 -36.18 23.91
CA LEU A 166 20.81 -37.04 24.05
C LEU A 166 20.82 -38.19 23.04
N ILE A 167 19.68 -38.85 22.86
CA ILE A 167 19.53 -39.96 21.91
C ILE A 167 19.68 -39.44 20.48
N THR A 168 19.08 -38.31 20.15
CA THR A 168 19.10 -37.76 18.78
C THR A 168 20.48 -37.28 18.38
N VAL A 169 21.15 -36.49 19.22
CA VAL A 169 22.52 -36.02 18.94
C VAL A 169 23.46 -37.20 18.78
N ARG A 170 23.46 -38.16 19.72
CA ARG A 170 24.30 -39.36 19.63
C ARG A 170 23.99 -40.20 18.38
N GLY A 171 22.73 -40.31 17.98
CA GLY A 171 22.32 -41.04 16.79
C GLY A 171 22.78 -40.37 15.49
N LEU A 172 22.66 -39.05 15.41
CA LEU A 172 23.08 -38.24 14.25
C LEU A 172 24.62 -38.21 14.12
N ASP A 173 25.32 -38.04 15.24
CA ASP A 173 26.78 -38.11 15.29
C ASP A 173 27.30 -39.50 14.87
N ALA A 174 26.65 -40.58 15.33
CA ALA A 174 26.99 -41.94 14.92
C ALA A 174 26.78 -42.18 13.42
N ALA A 175 25.80 -41.50 12.81
CA ALA A 175 25.52 -41.57 11.37
C ALA A 175 26.42 -40.66 10.52
N ARG A 176 27.26 -39.81 11.13
CA ARG A 176 28.16 -38.86 10.45
C ARG A 176 27.42 -37.99 9.43
N ILE A 177 26.24 -37.49 9.81
CA ILE A 177 25.43 -36.65 8.91
C ILE A 177 26.13 -35.31 8.65
N ASP A 178 26.78 -34.76 9.68
CA ASP A 178 27.49 -33.49 9.58
C ASP A 178 28.60 -33.54 8.52
N GLU A 179 29.37 -34.63 8.43
CA GLU A 179 30.42 -34.79 7.42
C GLU A 179 29.88 -35.01 5.99
N ARG A 180 28.69 -35.61 5.84
CA ARG A 180 28.10 -35.83 4.50
C ARG A 180 27.51 -34.56 3.91
N ILE A 181 27.06 -33.63 4.75
CA ILE A 181 26.44 -32.37 4.34
C ILE A 181 27.50 -31.28 4.21
N ASN A 182 28.47 -31.23 5.12
CA ASN A 182 29.58 -30.31 5.06
C ASN A 182 30.65 -30.86 4.10
N SER A 183 30.45 -30.61 2.80
CA SER A 183 31.46 -30.95 1.79
C SER A 183 32.78 -30.21 2.07
N PRO A 184 33.97 -30.85 1.95
CA PRO A 184 35.27 -30.27 2.31
C PRO A 184 35.75 -29.03 1.52
N SER A 185 34.89 -28.38 0.74
CA SER A 185 35.32 -27.50 -0.36
C SER A 185 35.17 -25.99 -0.12
N ASP A 186 34.76 -25.53 1.07
CA ASP A 186 34.71 -24.10 1.40
C ASP A 186 35.52 -23.73 2.64
N GLU A 187 36.86 -23.72 2.51
CA GLU A 187 37.80 -23.17 3.50
C GLU A 187 37.73 -21.63 3.64
N ARG A 188 36.73 -20.97 3.06
CA ARG A 188 36.63 -19.50 3.04
C ARG A 188 35.27 -19.02 3.52
N THR A 189 34.93 -19.27 4.78
CA THR A 189 34.23 -18.30 5.64
C THR A 189 34.11 -18.87 7.05
N GLY A 190 34.74 -18.21 8.03
CA GLY A 190 34.65 -18.52 9.45
C GLY A 190 33.30 -18.11 10.07
N ILE A 191 32.20 -18.63 9.52
CA ILE A 191 30.90 -18.59 10.18
C ILE A 191 30.79 -19.93 10.89
N ASN A 192 30.79 -19.89 12.24
CA ASN A 192 30.64 -21.03 13.14
C ASN A 192 30.00 -22.24 12.45
N GLN A 193 30.79 -23.30 12.30
CA GLN A 193 30.32 -24.62 11.87
C GLN A 193 29.28 -25.11 12.88
N LEU A 194 28.03 -24.68 12.71
CA LEU A 194 26.90 -25.11 13.49
C LEU A 194 26.70 -26.58 13.14
N SER A 195 27.03 -27.49 14.06
CA SER A 195 26.72 -28.90 13.91
C SER A 195 25.20 -29.04 13.75
N LEU A 196 24.78 -29.65 12.64
CA LEU A 196 23.38 -29.82 12.33
C LEU A 196 22.76 -30.78 13.35
N SER A 197 23.54 -31.76 13.81
CA SER A 197 23.20 -32.70 14.88
C SER A 197 22.81 -31.99 16.19
N GLU A 198 23.60 -31.02 16.64
CA GLU A 198 23.31 -30.24 17.86
C GLU A 198 22.14 -29.29 17.66
N THR A 199 22.00 -28.71 16.46
CA THR A 199 20.88 -27.83 16.12
C THR A 199 19.55 -28.59 16.13
N ILE A 200 19.50 -29.78 15.51
CA ILE A 200 18.32 -30.66 15.51
C ILE A 200 18.03 -31.15 16.93
N GLY A 201 19.05 -31.56 17.69
CA GLY A 201 18.90 -31.98 19.09
C GLY A 201 18.31 -30.88 19.98
N ASN A 202 18.80 -29.65 19.84
CA ASN A 202 18.28 -28.48 20.55
C ASN A 202 16.85 -28.12 20.10
N ALA A 203 16.56 -28.19 18.80
CA ALA A 203 15.22 -27.95 18.28
C ALA A 203 14.21 -28.96 18.83
N LEU A 204 14.57 -30.25 18.87
CA LEU A 204 13.72 -31.29 19.46
C LEU A 204 13.53 -31.10 20.97
N TYR A 205 14.57 -30.69 21.71
CA TYR A 205 14.44 -30.36 23.13
C TYR A 205 13.37 -29.27 23.36
N TRP A 206 13.45 -28.16 22.62
CA TRP A 206 12.48 -27.07 22.71
C TRP A 206 11.10 -27.48 22.19
N PHE A 207 11.02 -28.30 21.15
CA PHE A 207 9.77 -28.82 20.62
C PHE A 207 9.06 -29.73 21.63
N ILE A 208 9.79 -30.59 22.34
CA ILE A 208 9.23 -31.41 23.42
C ILE A 208 8.74 -30.51 24.55
N PHE A 209 9.52 -29.51 24.95
CA PHE A 209 9.07 -28.54 25.96
C PHE A 209 7.78 -27.82 25.53
N LEU A 210 7.69 -27.41 24.25
CA LEU A 210 6.49 -26.83 23.65
C LEU A 210 5.31 -27.83 23.64
N MET A 211 5.56 -29.11 23.35
CA MET A 211 4.54 -30.16 23.38
C MET A 211 4.00 -30.38 24.81
N PHE A 212 4.87 -30.36 25.81
CA PHE A 212 4.50 -30.44 27.22
C PHE A 212 3.91 -29.14 27.78
N LEU A 213 4.14 -28.01 27.12
CA LEU A 213 3.51 -26.75 27.50
C LEU A 213 1.98 -26.87 27.44
N VAL A 214 1.44 -27.66 26.51
CA VAL A 214 -0.01 -27.88 26.39
C VAL A 214 -0.61 -28.50 27.67
N PRO A 215 -0.21 -29.71 28.11
CA PRO A 215 -0.73 -30.30 29.34
C PRO A 215 -0.39 -29.47 30.59
N VAL A 216 0.73 -28.74 30.60
CA VAL A 216 1.09 -27.82 31.70
C VAL A 216 0.07 -26.68 31.80
N LEU A 217 -0.21 -26.00 30.69
CA LEU A 217 -1.18 -24.91 30.63
C LEU A 217 -2.61 -25.39 30.89
N ASP A 218 -2.98 -26.58 30.42
CA ASP A 218 -4.27 -27.19 30.70
C ASP A 218 -4.45 -27.50 32.20
N THR A 219 -3.42 -28.06 32.83
CA THR A 219 -3.39 -28.32 34.28
C THR A 219 -3.56 -27.03 35.07
N LEU A 220 -2.97 -25.92 34.60
CA LEU A 220 -3.13 -24.59 35.18
C LEU A 220 -4.52 -23.97 34.94
N GLY A 221 -5.38 -24.56 34.12
CA GLY A 221 -6.68 -23.98 33.78
C GLY A 221 -6.58 -22.82 32.79
N LEU A 222 -5.54 -22.80 31.96
CA LEU A 222 -5.28 -21.75 30.97
C LEU A 222 -5.74 -22.17 29.57
N GLN A 223 -6.90 -22.82 29.44
CA GLN A 223 -7.40 -23.36 28.18
C GLN A 223 -7.50 -22.31 27.05
N GLN A 224 -7.82 -21.06 27.38
CA GLN A 224 -7.92 -20.00 26.37
C GLN A 224 -6.53 -19.58 25.84
N ALA A 225 -5.51 -19.59 26.69
CA ALA A 225 -4.12 -19.32 26.28
C ALA A 225 -3.51 -20.51 25.51
N LEU A 226 -4.12 -21.69 25.60
CA LEU A 226 -3.71 -22.92 24.97
C LEU A 226 -3.97 -22.93 23.45
N VAL A 227 -5.05 -22.28 23.00
CA VAL A 227 -5.53 -22.39 21.61
C VAL A 227 -4.47 -21.94 20.59
N PRO A 228 -3.81 -20.77 20.74
CA PRO A 228 -2.75 -20.38 19.81
C PRO A 228 -1.57 -21.35 19.83
N VAL A 229 -1.17 -21.84 21.01
CA VAL A 229 -0.05 -22.79 21.17
C VAL A 229 -0.36 -24.14 20.50
N GLN A 230 -1.58 -24.65 20.67
CA GLN A 230 -2.05 -25.86 19.99
C GLN A 230 -2.06 -25.71 18.47
N SER A 231 -2.51 -24.56 17.97
CA SER A 231 -2.50 -24.25 16.54
C SER A 231 -1.06 -24.27 15.99
N LEU A 232 -0.11 -23.67 16.71
CA LEU A 232 1.31 -23.69 16.31
C LEU A 232 1.89 -25.11 16.28
N ILE A 233 1.62 -25.92 17.30
CA ILE A 233 2.09 -27.32 17.33
C ILE A 233 1.49 -28.11 16.17
N THR A 234 0.19 -27.98 15.93
CA THR A 234 -0.50 -28.66 14.83
C THR A 234 0.05 -28.23 13.47
N GLN A 235 0.31 -26.93 13.29
CA GLN A 235 0.93 -26.40 12.08
C GLN A 235 2.35 -26.95 11.88
N ILE A 236 3.18 -26.97 12.92
CA ILE A 236 4.55 -27.54 12.86
C ILE A 236 4.52 -29.03 12.51
N ILE A 237 3.57 -29.81 13.05
CA ILE A 237 3.46 -31.23 12.69
C ILE A 237 3.01 -31.39 11.23
N SER A 238 2.06 -30.58 10.78
CA SER A 238 1.54 -30.63 9.40
C SER A 238 2.56 -30.16 8.35
N ILE A 239 3.53 -29.33 8.74
CA ILE A 239 4.55 -28.83 7.81
C ILE A 239 5.58 -29.90 7.45
N LEU A 240 5.78 -30.91 8.29
CA LEU A 240 6.79 -31.96 8.05
C LEU A 240 6.49 -32.78 6.78
N PRO A 241 5.28 -33.35 6.58
CA PRO A 241 4.90 -33.98 5.31
C PRO A 241 5.02 -33.03 4.11
N ASN A 242 4.60 -31.76 4.29
CA ASN A 242 4.60 -30.74 3.24
C ASN A 242 6.02 -30.37 2.78
N ILE A 243 6.97 -30.26 3.73
CA ILE A 243 8.39 -30.02 3.44
C ILE A 243 8.94 -31.17 2.60
N LEU A 244 8.68 -32.42 3.00
CA LEU A 244 9.14 -33.58 2.23
C LEU A 244 8.57 -33.58 0.80
N ALA A 245 7.26 -33.35 0.65
CA ALA A 245 6.62 -33.26 -0.65
C ALA A 245 7.22 -32.16 -1.52
N ALA A 246 7.43 -30.97 -0.95
CA ALA A 246 8.00 -29.83 -1.65
C ALA A 246 9.46 -30.05 -2.05
N THR A 247 10.29 -30.60 -1.16
CA THR A 247 11.68 -30.94 -1.46
C THR A 247 11.75 -31.98 -2.58
N LEU A 248 10.87 -32.98 -2.56
CA LEU A 248 10.80 -33.98 -3.63
C LEU A 248 10.40 -33.36 -4.96
N ILE A 249 9.35 -32.53 -4.99
CA ILE A 249 8.89 -31.82 -6.19
C ILE A 249 9.99 -30.91 -6.73
N ALA A 250 10.64 -30.14 -5.85
CA ALA A 250 11.73 -29.24 -6.22
C ALA A 250 12.94 -30.00 -6.78
N ALA A 251 13.36 -31.09 -6.13
CA ALA A 251 14.49 -31.91 -6.58
C ALA A 251 14.23 -32.54 -7.95
N VAL A 252 13.07 -33.17 -8.12
CA VAL A 252 12.67 -33.81 -9.39
C VAL A 252 12.53 -32.77 -10.50
N GLY A 253 11.84 -31.66 -10.23
CA GLY A 253 11.61 -30.64 -11.24
C GLY A 253 12.87 -29.83 -11.59
N TRP A 254 13.77 -29.58 -10.63
CA TRP A 254 15.08 -28.98 -10.89
C TRP A 254 15.95 -29.91 -11.75
N PHE A 255 15.94 -31.22 -11.45
CA PHE A 255 16.64 -32.21 -12.27
C PHE A 255 16.09 -32.21 -13.70
N LEU A 256 14.76 -32.28 -13.85
CA LEU A 256 14.09 -32.25 -15.15
C LEU A 256 14.42 -30.98 -15.94
N ALA A 257 14.34 -29.81 -15.32
CA ALA A 257 14.67 -28.53 -15.96
C ALA A 257 16.11 -28.51 -16.49
N ASN A 258 17.07 -29.02 -15.72
CA ASN A 258 18.47 -29.08 -16.15
C ASN A 258 18.73 -30.09 -17.27
N VAL A 259 18.01 -31.22 -17.27
CA VAL A 259 18.09 -32.19 -18.37
C VAL A 259 17.54 -31.56 -19.64
N VAL A 260 16.35 -30.95 -19.58
CA VAL A 260 15.73 -30.31 -20.75
C VAL A 260 16.56 -29.15 -21.27
N ARG A 261 17.11 -28.30 -20.40
CA ARG A 261 18.05 -27.23 -20.78
C ARG A 261 19.20 -27.76 -21.63
N ARG A 262 19.88 -28.80 -21.15
CA ARG A 262 21.04 -29.40 -21.81
C ARG A 262 20.66 -29.99 -23.16
N ILE A 263 19.54 -30.70 -23.22
CA ILE A 263 19.01 -31.26 -24.48
C ILE A 263 18.75 -30.13 -25.47
N VAL A 264 17.98 -29.11 -25.08
CA VAL A 264 17.61 -28.00 -25.97
C VAL A 264 18.83 -27.20 -26.44
N THR A 265 19.76 -26.84 -25.55
CA THR A 265 20.99 -26.13 -25.94
C THR A 265 21.82 -26.94 -26.93
N ASN A 266 22.01 -28.24 -26.69
CA ASN A 266 22.81 -29.08 -27.58
C ASN A 266 22.14 -29.28 -28.95
N LEU A 267 20.81 -29.44 -28.99
CA LEU A 267 20.06 -29.58 -30.25
C LEU A 267 20.06 -28.28 -31.07
N LEU A 268 19.99 -27.11 -30.42
CA LEU A 268 20.03 -25.81 -31.10
C LEU A 268 21.43 -25.46 -31.60
N ALA A 269 22.46 -25.83 -30.83
CA ALA A 269 23.85 -25.63 -31.24
C ALA A 269 24.18 -26.50 -32.48
N THR A 270 23.74 -27.76 -32.49
CA THR A 270 23.97 -28.68 -33.62
C THR A 270 23.20 -28.33 -34.88
N THR A 271 22.06 -27.65 -34.77
CA THR A 271 21.27 -27.18 -35.93
C THR A 271 21.81 -25.87 -36.53
N GLY A 272 22.85 -25.27 -35.94
CA GLY A 272 23.53 -24.10 -36.49
C GLY A 272 22.84 -22.76 -36.21
N ILE A 273 21.89 -22.71 -35.27
CA ILE A 273 21.18 -21.49 -34.87
C ILE A 273 22.14 -20.43 -34.30
N ASP A 274 23.28 -20.88 -33.75
CA ASP A 274 24.35 -20.00 -33.28
C ASP A 274 24.99 -19.17 -34.41
N HIS A 275 25.07 -19.73 -35.62
CA HIS A 275 25.59 -19.00 -36.77
C HIS A 275 24.61 -17.92 -37.28
N MET A 276 23.30 -18.12 -37.14
CA MET A 276 22.31 -17.10 -37.49
C MET A 276 22.44 -15.87 -36.58
N GLY A 277 22.60 -16.07 -35.27
CA GLY A 277 22.79 -14.99 -34.30
C GLY A 277 24.04 -14.15 -34.57
N SER A 278 25.12 -14.77 -35.05
CA SER A 278 26.36 -14.06 -35.40
C SER A 278 26.18 -13.06 -36.56
N ARG A 279 25.28 -13.35 -37.53
CA ARG A 279 24.95 -12.42 -38.63
C ARG A 279 24.18 -11.18 -38.17
N PHE A 280 23.54 -11.26 -37.00
CA PHE A 280 22.82 -10.15 -36.37
C PHE A 280 23.68 -9.39 -35.34
N GLY A 281 25.00 -9.66 -35.27
CA GLY A 281 25.94 -8.90 -34.42
C GLY A 281 25.94 -9.28 -32.94
N LEU A 282 25.29 -10.38 -32.56
CA LEU A 282 25.13 -10.80 -31.16
C LEU A 282 26.37 -11.48 -30.55
N SER A 283 27.38 -11.82 -31.35
CA SER A 283 28.50 -12.68 -30.92
C SER A 283 29.85 -11.97 -30.70
N ASN A 284 29.92 -10.64 -30.84
CA ASN A 284 31.22 -9.95 -30.93
C ASN A 284 31.71 -9.31 -29.62
N ALA A 285 31.00 -9.49 -28.51
CA ALA A 285 31.47 -9.08 -27.19
C ALA A 285 31.98 -10.30 -26.41
N SER A 286 33.22 -10.24 -25.92
CA SER A 286 33.80 -11.23 -25.02
C SER A 286 32.91 -11.42 -23.79
N GLY A 287 32.24 -12.57 -23.69
CA GLY A 287 31.24 -12.88 -22.66
C GLY A 287 29.80 -12.93 -23.14
N ALA A 288 29.51 -12.62 -24.41
CA ALA A 288 28.19 -12.80 -24.99
C ALA A 288 27.83 -14.29 -25.10
N GLN A 289 26.70 -14.67 -24.52
CA GLN A 289 26.19 -16.04 -24.57
C GLN A 289 25.71 -16.39 -25.99
N THR A 290 25.93 -17.64 -26.42
CA THR A 290 25.40 -18.14 -27.70
C THR A 290 23.87 -18.13 -27.69
N LEU A 291 23.25 -17.98 -28.88
CA LEU A 291 21.80 -17.96 -29.01
C LEU A 291 21.17 -19.28 -28.51
N SER A 292 21.85 -20.41 -28.74
CA SER A 292 21.49 -21.73 -28.20
C SER A 292 21.48 -21.79 -26.67
N SER A 293 22.45 -21.14 -26.00
CA SER A 293 22.52 -21.08 -24.54
C SER A 293 21.42 -20.19 -23.95
N ILE A 294 21.13 -19.06 -24.61
CA ILE A 294 20.05 -18.15 -24.19
C ILE A 294 18.71 -18.89 -24.27
N ILE A 295 18.41 -19.52 -25.41
CA ILE A 295 17.16 -20.27 -25.59
C ILE A 295 17.07 -21.43 -24.58
N GLY A 296 18.15 -22.18 -24.36
CA GLY A 296 18.16 -23.24 -23.34
C GLY A 296 17.91 -22.72 -21.93
N THR A 297 18.46 -21.56 -21.59
CA THR A 297 18.22 -20.90 -20.29
C THR A 297 16.78 -20.41 -20.17
N ILE A 298 16.17 -19.90 -21.24
CA ILE A 298 14.74 -19.55 -21.27
C ILE A 298 13.88 -20.79 -21.00
N VAL A 299 14.16 -21.92 -21.67
CA VAL A 299 13.43 -23.18 -21.43
C VAL A 299 13.63 -23.67 -20.00
N TYR A 300 14.86 -23.58 -19.46
CA TYR A 300 15.14 -23.90 -18.06
C TYR A 300 14.25 -23.10 -17.12
N VAL A 301 14.21 -21.76 -17.27
CA VAL A 301 13.39 -20.87 -16.43
C VAL A 301 11.90 -21.17 -16.61
N LEU A 302 11.46 -21.44 -17.84
CA LEU A 302 10.06 -21.75 -18.16
C LEU A 302 9.57 -23.03 -17.46
N ILE A 303 10.44 -24.02 -17.24
CA ILE A 303 10.12 -25.24 -16.49
C ILE A 303 10.30 -25.02 -14.98
N LEU A 304 11.36 -24.33 -14.58
CA LEU A 304 11.71 -24.12 -13.18
C LEU A 304 10.65 -23.30 -12.44
N ILE A 305 10.08 -22.26 -13.06
CA ILE A 305 9.08 -21.41 -12.39
C ILE A 305 7.83 -22.22 -11.98
N PRO A 306 7.15 -22.97 -12.87
CA PRO A 306 6.05 -23.87 -12.48
C PRO A 306 6.44 -24.90 -11.42
N VAL A 307 7.65 -25.46 -11.49
CA VAL A 307 8.16 -26.41 -10.47
C VAL A 307 8.30 -25.73 -9.12
N ALA A 308 8.90 -24.55 -9.07
CA ALA A 308 9.08 -23.78 -7.85
C ALA A 308 7.72 -23.41 -7.24
N ILE A 309 6.76 -22.98 -8.06
CA ILE A 309 5.37 -22.75 -7.64
C ILE A 309 4.77 -24.04 -7.06
N SER A 310 4.91 -25.17 -7.75
CA SER A 310 4.38 -26.47 -7.30
C SER A 310 4.98 -26.90 -5.95
N ALA A 311 6.28 -26.66 -5.74
CA ALA A 311 6.95 -26.91 -4.47
C ALA A 311 6.43 -25.97 -3.36
N LEU A 312 6.24 -24.68 -3.65
CA LEU A 312 5.66 -23.72 -2.71
C LEU A 312 4.20 -24.05 -2.35
N THR A 313 3.43 -24.54 -3.31
CA THR A 313 2.07 -25.05 -3.08
C THR A 313 2.09 -26.29 -2.20
N ALA A 314 3.04 -27.21 -2.42
CA ALA A 314 3.23 -28.37 -1.56
C ALA A 314 3.64 -27.99 -0.13
N LEU A 315 4.43 -26.91 0.05
CA LEU A 315 4.68 -26.30 1.37
C LEU A 315 3.45 -25.64 2.00
N GLN A 316 2.34 -25.54 1.28
CA GLN A 316 1.11 -24.83 1.66
C GLN A 316 1.33 -23.33 1.95
N ILE A 317 2.32 -22.70 1.32
CA ILE A 317 2.58 -21.27 1.46
C ILE A 317 1.72 -20.52 0.42
N GLN A 318 0.41 -20.50 0.66
CA GLN A 318 -0.59 -19.92 -0.25
C GLN A 318 -0.37 -18.42 -0.49
N ALA A 319 0.12 -17.70 0.53
CA ALA A 319 0.41 -16.27 0.45
C ALA A 319 1.45 -15.90 -0.64
N ILE A 320 2.32 -16.84 -1.02
CA ILE A 320 3.34 -16.63 -2.06
C ILE A 320 2.95 -17.32 -3.36
N SER A 321 2.46 -18.57 -3.29
CA SER A 321 2.15 -19.35 -4.48
C SER A 321 0.98 -18.77 -5.29
N VAL A 322 -0.06 -18.21 -4.66
CA VAL A 322 -1.23 -17.67 -5.37
C VAL A 322 -0.88 -16.45 -6.24
N PRO A 323 -0.24 -15.38 -5.72
CA PRO A 323 0.20 -14.27 -6.55
C PRO A 323 1.19 -14.69 -7.65
N ALA A 324 2.08 -15.63 -7.37
CA ALA A 324 3.04 -16.14 -8.35
C ALA A 324 2.35 -16.87 -9.52
N ILE A 325 1.32 -17.68 -9.23
CA ILE A 325 0.49 -18.33 -10.26
C ILE A 325 -0.22 -17.29 -11.12
N ALA A 326 -0.82 -16.26 -10.51
CA ALA A 326 -1.50 -15.20 -11.23
C ALA A 326 -0.55 -14.44 -12.16
N MET A 327 0.67 -14.13 -11.70
CA MET A 327 1.70 -13.50 -12.52
C MET A 327 2.12 -14.38 -13.70
N LEU A 328 2.34 -15.68 -13.48
CA LEU A 328 2.68 -16.62 -14.56
C LEU A 328 1.56 -16.72 -15.59
N GLN A 329 0.31 -16.81 -15.14
CA GLN A 329 -0.87 -16.83 -16.03
C GLN A 329 -0.99 -15.52 -16.81
N GLN A 330 -0.74 -14.38 -16.17
CA GLN A 330 -0.76 -13.08 -16.83
C GLN A 330 0.34 -12.98 -17.90
N VAL A 331 1.56 -13.44 -17.61
CA VAL A 331 2.67 -13.44 -18.57
C VAL A 331 2.38 -14.38 -19.74
N LEU A 332 1.94 -15.62 -19.47
CA LEU A 332 1.60 -16.58 -20.52
C LEU A 332 0.40 -16.13 -21.36
N GLY A 333 -0.61 -15.53 -20.72
CA GLY A 333 -1.78 -14.97 -21.38
C GLY A 333 -1.46 -13.73 -22.22
N ALA A 334 -0.41 -12.98 -21.89
CA ALA A 334 0.04 -11.85 -22.69
C ALA A 334 0.71 -12.27 -24.00
N VAL A 335 1.30 -13.47 -24.08
CA VAL A 335 2.05 -13.91 -25.27
C VAL A 335 1.18 -13.87 -26.54
N PRO A 336 -0.02 -14.50 -26.60
CA PRO A 336 -0.90 -14.38 -27.77
C PRO A 336 -1.30 -12.94 -28.09
N LEU A 337 -1.59 -12.14 -27.06
CA LEU A 337 -2.03 -10.76 -27.23
C LEU A 337 -0.94 -9.88 -27.85
N ILE A 338 0.32 -10.10 -27.46
CA ILE A 338 1.49 -9.41 -28.04
C ILE A 338 1.61 -9.74 -29.52
N PHE A 339 1.44 -11.01 -29.91
CA PHE A 339 1.46 -11.38 -31.34
C PHE A 339 0.33 -10.72 -32.12
N THR A 340 -0.89 -10.67 -31.58
CA THR A 340 -2.01 -9.99 -32.24
C THR A 340 -1.79 -8.48 -32.36
N ALA A 341 -1.27 -7.84 -31.31
CA ALA A 341 -0.92 -6.42 -31.30
C ALA A 341 0.18 -6.10 -32.32
N ALA A 342 1.23 -6.92 -32.40
CA ALA A 342 2.30 -6.79 -33.39
C ALA A 342 1.76 -6.95 -34.82
N THR A 343 0.88 -7.92 -35.04
CA THR A 343 0.24 -8.14 -36.35
C THR A 343 -0.54 -6.91 -36.79
N ILE A 344 -1.33 -6.30 -35.89
CA ILE A 344 -2.07 -5.06 -36.16
C ILE A 344 -1.13 -3.95 -36.60
N LEU A 345 -0.03 -3.73 -35.87
CA LEU A 345 0.95 -2.69 -36.21
C LEU A 345 1.62 -2.92 -37.56
N ILE A 346 2.00 -4.16 -37.86
CA ILE A 346 2.62 -4.51 -39.15
C ILE A 346 1.65 -4.21 -40.29
N VAL A 347 0.40 -4.69 -40.20
CA VAL A 347 -0.63 -4.46 -41.23
C VAL A 347 -0.89 -2.96 -41.39
N ALA A 348 -1.04 -2.23 -40.28
CA ALA A 348 -1.27 -0.79 -40.31
C ALA A 348 -0.11 0.00 -40.90
N TYR A 349 1.14 -0.43 -40.71
CA TYR A 349 2.29 0.20 -41.34
C TYR A 349 2.24 0.08 -42.87
N PHE A 350 1.92 -1.10 -43.40
CA PHE A 350 1.79 -1.30 -44.85
C PHE A 350 0.63 -0.49 -45.42
N VAL A 351 -0.54 -0.53 -44.79
CA VAL A 351 -1.72 0.25 -45.20
C VAL A 351 -1.43 1.75 -45.09
N GLY A 352 -0.86 2.19 -43.97
CA GLY A 352 -0.55 3.60 -43.73
C GLY A 352 0.47 4.15 -44.70
N ARG A 353 1.47 3.35 -45.10
CA ARG A 353 2.43 3.73 -46.13
C ARG A 353 1.76 3.91 -47.49
N PHE A 354 0.92 2.96 -47.89
CA PHE A 354 0.17 3.06 -49.14
C PHE A 354 -0.73 4.31 -49.16
N VAL A 355 -1.48 4.56 -48.07
CA VAL A 355 -2.35 5.73 -47.96
C VAL A 355 -1.54 7.03 -47.96
N SER A 356 -0.39 7.07 -47.29
CA SER A 356 0.53 8.21 -47.27
C SER A 356 1.05 8.55 -48.67
N GLU A 357 1.51 7.55 -49.42
CA GLU A 357 1.99 7.72 -50.81
C GLU A 357 0.86 8.19 -51.74
N LEU A 358 -0.35 7.65 -51.57
CA LEU A 358 -1.55 8.08 -52.31
C LEU A 358 -1.91 9.53 -52.00
N VAL A 359 -1.93 9.93 -50.73
CA VAL A 359 -2.21 11.31 -50.31
C VAL A 359 -1.15 12.27 -50.85
N THR A 360 0.13 11.93 -50.76
CA THR A 360 1.21 12.75 -51.33
C THR A 360 1.07 12.91 -52.84
N SER A 361 0.71 11.83 -53.55
CA SER A 361 0.51 11.85 -55.00
C SER A 361 -0.68 12.73 -55.40
N ILE A 362 -1.83 12.57 -54.73
CA ILE A 362 -3.02 13.38 -54.98
C ILE A 362 -2.76 14.86 -54.68
N LEU A 363 -2.19 15.17 -53.52
CA LEU A 363 -1.86 16.56 -53.16
C LEU A 363 -0.85 17.18 -54.13
N THR A 364 0.14 16.42 -54.56
CA THR A 364 1.07 16.87 -55.61
C THR A 364 0.35 17.15 -56.92
N SER A 365 -0.56 16.27 -57.35
CA SER A 365 -1.31 16.41 -58.62
C SER A 365 -2.20 17.66 -58.67
N ILE A 366 -2.76 18.08 -57.54
CA ILE A 366 -3.59 19.29 -57.42
C ILE A 366 -2.72 20.57 -57.32
N GLY A 367 -1.39 20.43 -57.20
CA GLY A 367 -0.47 21.55 -57.08
C GLY A 367 -0.28 22.06 -55.65
N PHE A 368 -0.59 21.25 -54.63
CA PHE A 368 -0.46 21.60 -53.21
C PHE A 368 0.98 21.97 -52.80
N ASN A 369 1.99 21.58 -53.57
CA ASN A 369 3.38 21.97 -53.34
C ASN A 369 3.59 23.49 -53.37
N ASN A 370 2.70 24.24 -54.03
CA ASN A 370 2.74 25.69 -54.09
C ASN A 370 1.92 26.37 -52.98
N ILE A 371 1.33 25.63 -52.05
CA ILE A 371 0.42 26.23 -51.06
C ILE A 371 1.12 27.26 -50.17
N PHE A 372 2.40 27.06 -49.83
CA PHE A 372 3.14 28.02 -49.01
C PHE A 372 3.38 29.36 -49.73
N SER A 373 3.56 29.37 -51.05
CA SER A 373 3.64 30.64 -51.80
C SER A 373 2.29 31.36 -51.83
N ILE A 374 1.17 30.62 -51.87
CA ILE A 374 -0.19 31.20 -51.82
C ILE A 374 -0.49 31.79 -50.43
N ILE A 375 0.02 31.17 -49.36
CA ILE A 375 -0.10 31.66 -47.98
C ILE A 375 0.91 32.79 -47.69
N GLY A 376 1.68 33.25 -48.69
CA GLY A 376 2.60 34.37 -48.55
C GLY A 376 3.83 34.05 -47.69
N LEU A 377 4.14 32.76 -47.50
CA LEU A 377 5.37 32.29 -46.87
C LEU A 377 6.44 32.18 -47.97
N PRO A 378 7.66 32.73 -47.78
CA PRO A 378 8.75 32.55 -48.72
C PRO A 378 9.00 31.05 -48.94
N SER A 379 8.88 30.58 -50.18
CA SER A 379 9.21 29.19 -50.51
C SER A 379 10.67 28.94 -50.14
N LEU A 380 10.91 28.00 -49.22
CA LEU A 380 12.25 27.56 -48.80
C LEU A 380 13.09 26.98 -49.96
N ASN A 381 12.47 26.80 -51.12
CA ASN A 381 13.03 26.22 -52.33
C ASN A 381 13.70 27.29 -53.23
N ARG A 382 14.56 28.14 -52.68
CA ARG A 382 15.42 29.01 -53.52
C ARG A 382 16.68 28.20 -53.85
N PRO A 383 16.88 27.72 -55.08
CA PRO A 383 18.16 27.16 -55.49
C PRO A 383 19.18 28.29 -55.49
N VAL A 384 19.90 28.43 -54.38
CA VAL A 384 21.10 29.25 -54.33
C VAL A 384 22.16 28.48 -55.10
N VAL A 385 22.36 28.86 -56.36
CA VAL A 385 23.48 28.42 -57.19
C VAL A 385 24.72 29.12 -56.62
N THR A 386 25.29 28.58 -55.55
CA THR A 386 26.61 28.97 -55.08
C THR A 386 27.44 27.72 -54.83
N SER A 387 28.41 27.53 -55.72
CA SER A 387 29.63 26.72 -55.65
C SER A 387 29.75 25.67 -54.54
N VAL A 388 29.91 24.41 -54.97
CA VAL A 388 30.72 23.34 -54.36
C VAL A 388 30.64 23.24 -52.84
N SER A 389 29.66 22.50 -52.33
CA SER A 389 29.64 22.00 -50.95
C SER A 389 29.57 20.48 -50.98
N THR A 390 30.59 19.81 -50.43
CA THR A 390 30.79 18.34 -50.39
C THR A 390 30.04 17.64 -49.25
N THR A 391 29.05 18.27 -48.63
CA THR A 391 28.18 17.66 -47.63
C THR A 391 26.85 17.24 -48.26
N PRO A 392 26.36 16.00 -48.04
CA PRO A 392 25.06 15.58 -48.52
C PRO A 392 23.97 16.46 -47.90
N ARG A 393 23.44 17.41 -48.67
CA ARG A 393 22.34 18.27 -48.23
C ARG A 393 21.06 17.45 -48.27
N VAL A 394 20.45 17.22 -47.10
CA VAL A 394 19.16 16.54 -47.00
C VAL A 394 18.15 17.30 -47.87
N PRO A 395 17.48 16.64 -48.83
CA PRO A 395 16.49 17.31 -49.67
C PRO A 395 15.38 17.88 -48.80
N ALA A 396 15.01 19.14 -49.02
CA ALA A 396 13.90 19.77 -48.33
C ALA A 396 12.60 19.05 -48.72
N LYS A 397 11.86 18.53 -47.73
CA LYS A 397 10.61 17.81 -47.97
C LYS A 397 9.53 18.75 -48.50
N THR A 398 8.76 18.28 -49.48
CA THR A 398 7.66 19.07 -50.07
C THR A 398 6.43 19.13 -49.14
N PRO A 399 5.55 20.14 -49.25
CA PRO A 399 4.34 20.22 -48.42
C PRO A 399 3.41 19.00 -48.54
N SER A 400 3.33 18.40 -49.74
CA SER A 400 2.56 17.17 -49.98
C SER A 400 3.20 15.93 -49.33
N GLU A 401 4.53 15.84 -49.29
CA GLU A 401 5.25 14.78 -48.54
C GLU A 401 5.03 14.93 -47.04
N ILE A 402 5.05 16.17 -46.52
CA ILE A 402 4.77 16.43 -45.09
C ILE A 402 3.35 15.98 -44.75
N ALA A 403 2.36 16.32 -45.58
CA ALA A 403 0.98 15.87 -45.39
C ALA A 403 0.85 14.34 -45.43
N GLY A 404 1.54 13.66 -46.36
CA GLY A 404 1.59 12.20 -46.39
C GLY A 404 2.22 11.59 -45.14
N ILE A 405 3.30 12.18 -44.61
CA ILE A 405 3.92 11.74 -43.35
C ILE A 405 2.96 11.93 -42.16
N ILE A 406 2.24 13.05 -42.10
CA ILE A 406 1.22 13.29 -41.07
C ILE A 406 0.13 12.21 -41.11
N VAL A 407 -0.33 11.82 -42.30
CA VAL A 407 -1.31 10.75 -42.48
C VAL A 407 -0.75 9.39 -42.05
N LEU A 408 0.50 9.07 -42.41
CA LEU A 408 1.18 7.84 -41.94
C LEU A 408 1.24 7.79 -40.41
N VAL A 409 1.69 8.88 -39.78
CA VAL A 409 1.80 8.99 -38.32
C VAL A 409 0.41 8.87 -37.68
N GLY A 410 -0.61 9.51 -38.25
CA GLY A 410 -1.99 9.38 -37.79
C GLY A 410 -2.47 7.93 -37.81
N ILE A 411 -2.35 7.25 -38.96
CA ILE A 411 -2.74 5.84 -39.10
C ILE A 411 -1.98 4.94 -38.13
N MET A 412 -0.67 5.16 -37.97
CA MET A 412 0.14 4.40 -37.00
C MET A 412 -0.27 4.65 -35.55
N LEU A 413 -0.67 5.87 -35.19
CA LEU A 413 -1.16 6.17 -33.84
C LEU A 413 -2.52 5.50 -33.57
N PHE A 414 -3.44 5.53 -34.53
CA PHE A 414 -4.70 4.79 -34.43
C PHE A 414 -4.47 3.29 -34.28
N ALA A 415 -3.55 2.74 -35.07
CA ALA A 415 -3.16 1.33 -34.97
C ALA A 415 -2.49 1.01 -33.64
N THR A 416 -1.72 1.95 -33.06
CA THR A 416 -1.12 1.79 -31.73
C THR A 416 -2.20 1.75 -30.65
N VAL A 417 -3.26 2.56 -30.75
CA VAL A 417 -4.42 2.46 -29.83
C VAL A 417 -5.07 1.09 -29.95
N ALA A 418 -5.31 0.61 -31.17
CA ALA A 418 -5.90 -0.72 -31.39
C ALA A 418 -5.00 -1.85 -30.83
N ALA A 419 -3.70 -1.79 -31.08
CA ALA A 419 -2.71 -2.75 -30.60
C ALA A 419 -2.63 -2.76 -29.06
N VAL A 420 -2.62 -1.59 -28.43
CA VAL A 420 -2.57 -1.46 -26.96
C VAL A 420 -3.88 -1.90 -26.31
N ASN A 421 -5.02 -1.64 -26.96
CA ASN A 421 -6.32 -2.14 -26.50
C ASN A 421 -6.36 -3.68 -26.53
N VAL A 422 -5.77 -4.31 -27.56
CA VAL A 422 -5.65 -5.77 -27.65
C VAL A 422 -4.75 -6.34 -26.56
N LEU A 423 -3.70 -5.63 -26.13
CA LEU A 423 -2.90 -6.02 -24.97
C LEU A 423 -3.68 -6.03 -23.65
N ASN A 424 -4.89 -5.44 -23.63
CA ASN A 424 -5.77 -5.35 -22.46
C ASN A 424 -5.09 -4.68 -21.26
N ILE A 425 -4.36 -3.59 -21.51
CA ILE A 425 -3.73 -2.76 -20.49
C ILE A 425 -4.45 -1.40 -20.47
N PRO A 426 -5.46 -1.19 -19.61
CA PRO A 426 -6.30 0.01 -19.62
C PRO A 426 -5.49 1.30 -19.45
N ALA A 427 -4.49 1.29 -18.57
CA ALA A 427 -3.63 2.44 -18.32
C ALA A 427 -2.89 2.88 -19.60
N LEU A 428 -2.31 1.95 -20.34
CA LEU A 428 -1.62 2.27 -21.59
C LEU A 428 -2.60 2.75 -22.66
N THR A 429 -3.81 2.16 -22.72
CA THR A 429 -4.83 2.56 -23.69
C THR A 429 -5.26 4.02 -23.46
N VAL A 430 -5.49 4.41 -22.20
CA VAL A 430 -5.82 5.80 -21.84
C VAL A 430 -4.68 6.75 -22.21
N LEU A 431 -3.43 6.38 -21.93
CA LEU A 431 -2.27 7.21 -22.26
C LEU A 431 -2.13 7.42 -23.78
N VAL A 432 -2.17 6.36 -24.57
CA VAL A 432 -2.03 6.46 -26.04
C VAL A 432 -3.22 7.20 -26.66
N THR A 433 -4.44 6.95 -26.17
CA THR A 433 -5.63 7.68 -26.64
C THR A 433 -5.55 9.16 -26.29
N GLY A 434 -5.05 9.51 -25.09
CA GLY A 434 -4.80 10.89 -24.68
C GLY A 434 -3.82 11.60 -25.61
N ILE A 435 -2.71 10.95 -25.98
CA ILE A 435 -1.74 11.48 -26.96
C ILE A 435 -2.39 11.70 -28.32
N LEU A 436 -3.24 10.77 -28.78
CA LEU A 436 -3.97 10.89 -30.04
C LEU A 436 -4.91 12.10 -30.03
N VAL A 437 -5.66 12.32 -28.94
CA VAL A 437 -6.54 13.48 -28.79
C VAL A 437 -5.74 14.79 -28.82
N ILE A 438 -4.60 14.86 -28.13
CA ILE A 438 -3.73 16.03 -28.13
C ILE A 438 -3.20 16.31 -29.54
N LEU A 439 -2.72 15.29 -30.25
CA LEU A 439 -2.25 15.44 -31.63
C LEU A 439 -3.37 15.87 -32.58
N GLY A 440 -4.58 15.32 -32.42
CA GLY A 440 -5.75 15.74 -33.18
C GLY A 440 -6.10 17.22 -32.97
N ARG A 441 -6.03 17.70 -31.72
CA ARG A 441 -6.20 19.12 -31.38
C ARG A 441 -5.10 19.99 -32.00
N ILE A 442 -3.85 19.54 -31.94
CA ILE A 442 -2.72 20.23 -32.57
C ILE A 442 -2.94 20.37 -34.08
N LEU A 443 -3.26 19.27 -34.76
CA LEU A 443 -3.52 19.27 -36.20
C LEU A 443 -4.71 20.18 -36.56
N ALA A 444 -5.82 20.09 -35.80
CA ALA A 444 -6.97 20.96 -36.03
C ALA A 444 -6.61 22.45 -35.86
N GLY A 445 -5.86 22.81 -34.83
CA GLY A 445 -5.38 24.18 -34.63
C GLY A 445 -4.45 24.66 -35.73
N LEU A 446 -3.54 23.82 -36.21
CA LEU A 446 -2.68 24.13 -37.35
C LEU A 446 -3.47 24.35 -38.64
N ILE A 447 -4.52 23.55 -38.88
CA ILE A 447 -5.42 23.72 -40.03
C ILE A 447 -6.18 25.05 -39.93
N ILE A 448 -6.76 25.36 -38.77
CA ILE A 448 -7.44 26.65 -38.53
C ILE A 448 -6.47 27.82 -38.77
N PHE A 449 -5.25 27.70 -38.25
CA PHE A 449 -4.21 28.72 -38.44
C PHE A 449 -3.86 28.92 -39.92
N ALA A 450 -3.61 27.82 -40.65
CA ALA A 450 -3.27 27.87 -42.07
C ALA A 450 -4.39 28.50 -42.91
N ILE A 451 -5.64 28.13 -42.66
CA ILE A 451 -6.83 28.70 -43.34
C ILE A 451 -6.96 30.19 -42.99
N GLY A 452 -6.76 30.57 -41.74
CA GLY A 452 -6.87 31.95 -41.33
C GLY A 452 -5.76 32.86 -41.87
N LEU A 453 -4.53 32.34 -42.04
CA LEU A 453 -3.46 33.05 -42.76
C LEU A 453 -3.85 33.31 -44.21
N PHE A 454 -4.48 32.34 -44.88
CA PHE A 454 -5.00 32.52 -46.23
C PHE A 454 -6.03 33.66 -46.28
N PHE A 455 -7.00 33.68 -45.37
CA PHE A 455 -7.99 34.78 -45.28
C PHE A 455 -7.35 36.14 -44.98
N ALA A 456 -6.35 36.19 -44.11
CA ALA A 456 -5.64 37.43 -43.78
C ALA A 456 -4.98 38.05 -45.02
N ASN A 457 -4.32 37.22 -45.84
CA ASN A 457 -3.67 37.67 -47.07
C ASN A 457 -4.69 38.02 -48.15
N LEU A 458 -5.80 37.29 -48.25
CA LEU A 458 -6.89 37.60 -49.17
C LEU A 458 -7.47 38.98 -48.86
N ALA A 459 -7.81 39.24 -47.59
CA ALA A 459 -8.29 40.54 -47.14
C ALA A 459 -7.30 41.67 -47.46
N PHE A 460 -6.00 41.45 -47.19
CA PHE A 460 -4.95 42.40 -47.55
C PHE A 460 -4.96 42.72 -49.05
N SER A 461 -4.98 41.68 -49.89
CA SER A 461 -4.90 41.83 -51.34
C SER A 461 -6.11 42.55 -51.93
N ILE A 462 -7.32 42.23 -51.45
CA ILE A 462 -8.56 42.89 -51.90
C ILE A 462 -8.54 44.37 -51.52
N ILE A 463 -8.21 44.71 -50.28
CA ILE A 463 -8.22 46.09 -49.81
C ILE A 463 -7.09 46.90 -50.48
N ALA A 464 -5.90 46.32 -50.62
CA ALA A 464 -4.76 47.00 -51.24
C ALA A 464 -4.90 47.18 -52.76
N SER A 465 -5.75 46.40 -53.42
CA SER A 465 -5.96 46.46 -54.88
C SER A 465 -6.62 47.77 -55.37
N THR A 466 -7.28 48.51 -54.47
CA THR A 466 -7.93 49.80 -54.77
C THR A 466 -6.95 50.94 -55.07
N GLY A 467 -5.63 50.74 -54.92
CA GLY A 467 -4.59 51.63 -55.46
C GLY A 467 -4.22 52.87 -54.63
N ASN A 468 -5.01 53.24 -53.62
CA ASN A 468 -4.73 54.40 -52.77
C ASN A 468 -3.74 54.08 -51.64
N ALA A 469 -2.89 55.04 -51.25
CA ALA A 469 -1.93 54.86 -50.15
C ALA A 469 -2.61 54.47 -48.82
N GLN A 470 -3.80 55.04 -48.56
CA GLN A 470 -4.65 54.73 -47.41
C GLN A 470 -5.20 53.30 -47.46
N ALA A 471 -5.49 52.77 -48.65
CA ALA A 471 -6.00 51.43 -48.83
C ALA A 471 -4.95 50.36 -48.46
N ARG A 472 -3.67 50.62 -48.74
CA ARG A 472 -2.57 49.73 -48.31
C ARG A 472 -2.44 49.66 -46.78
N ILE A 473 -2.58 50.80 -46.10
CA ILE A 473 -2.54 50.86 -44.63
C ILE A 473 -3.74 50.11 -44.05
N LEU A 474 -4.94 50.34 -44.58
CA LEU A 474 -6.15 49.65 -44.14
C LEU A 474 -6.08 48.13 -44.38
N GLY A 475 -5.52 47.71 -45.51
CA GLY A 475 -5.26 46.30 -45.80
C GLY A 475 -4.28 45.67 -44.81
N GLN A 476 -3.20 46.37 -44.44
CA GLN A 476 -2.22 45.89 -43.46
C GLN A 476 -2.86 45.73 -42.07
N VAL A 477 -3.68 46.70 -41.66
CA VAL A 477 -4.44 46.63 -40.40
C VAL A 477 -5.38 45.42 -40.41
N ALA A 478 -6.17 45.25 -41.46
CA ALA A 478 -7.07 44.09 -41.61
C ALA A 478 -6.31 42.76 -41.52
N ARG A 479 -5.17 42.64 -42.21
CA ARG A 479 -4.31 41.44 -42.16
C ARG A 479 -3.85 41.13 -40.75
N ILE A 480 -3.31 42.12 -40.04
CA ILE A 480 -2.79 41.96 -38.68
C ILE A 480 -3.92 41.59 -37.72
N SER A 481 -5.10 42.21 -37.85
CA SER A 481 -6.28 41.88 -37.05
C SER A 481 -6.73 40.43 -37.26
N ILE A 482 -6.79 39.97 -38.52
CA ILE A 482 -7.17 38.58 -38.83
C ILE A 482 -6.12 37.59 -38.31
N ILE A 483 -4.81 37.85 -38.51
CA ILE A 483 -3.75 36.98 -37.98
C ILE A 483 -3.82 36.87 -36.46
N THR A 484 -4.04 37.98 -35.76
CA THR A 484 -4.15 37.99 -34.30
C THR A 484 -5.36 37.17 -33.83
N LEU A 485 -6.52 37.35 -34.46
CA LEU A 485 -7.74 36.59 -34.18
C LEU A 485 -7.54 35.08 -34.44
N VAL A 486 -7.01 34.73 -35.61
CA VAL A 486 -6.76 33.36 -36.04
C VAL A 486 -5.75 32.66 -35.14
N SER A 487 -4.71 33.37 -34.70
CA SER A 487 -3.72 32.83 -33.75
C SER A 487 -4.38 32.46 -32.43
N ALA A 488 -5.25 33.32 -31.89
CA ALA A 488 -6.00 33.03 -30.67
C ALA A 488 -6.92 31.82 -30.84
N MET A 489 -7.68 31.76 -31.94
CA MET A 489 -8.54 30.61 -32.26
C MET A 489 -7.76 29.30 -32.43
N ALA A 490 -6.59 29.36 -33.08
CA ALA A 490 -5.72 28.20 -33.24
C ALA A 490 -5.18 27.70 -31.90
N LEU A 491 -4.66 28.59 -31.04
CA LEU A 491 -4.19 28.24 -29.69
C LEU A 491 -5.31 27.64 -28.83
N GLN A 492 -6.52 28.19 -28.93
CA GLN A 492 -7.71 27.66 -28.26
C GLN A 492 -8.03 26.24 -28.73
N GLN A 493 -7.99 25.97 -30.04
CA GLN A 493 -8.24 24.64 -30.60
C GLN A 493 -7.19 23.61 -30.18
N ILE A 494 -5.92 24.02 -30.09
CA ILE A 494 -4.82 23.15 -29.61
C ILE A 494 -5.06 22.75 -28.14
N GLY A 495 -5.82 23.55 -27.39
CA GLY A 495 -6.11 23.32 -25.97
C GLY A 495 -5.06 23.92 -25.04
N VAL A 496 -4.25 24.87 -25.51
CA VAL A 496 -3.29 25.59 -24.68
C VAL A 496 -4.03 26.61 -23.84
N ALA A 497 -4.36 26.24 -22.60
CA ALA A 497 -5.02 27.10 -21.61
C ALA A 497 -6.12 28.00 -22.21
N PRO A 498 -7.20 27.41 -22.75
CA PRO A 498 -8.21 28.14 -23.52
C PRO A 498 -8.80 29.33 -22.74
N ASP A 499 -8.93 29.21 -21.41
CA ASP A 499 -9.40 30.30 -20.56
C ASP A 499 -8.43 31.48 -20.51
N ILE A 500 -7.12 31.20 -20.46
CA ILE A 500 -6.08 32.24 -20.47
C ILE A 500 -6.08 32.96 -21.83
N VAL A 501 -6.17 32.21 -22.92
CA VAL A 501 -6.22 32.79 -24.28
C VAL A 501 -7.48 33.63 -24.47
N ASN A 502 -8.65 33.11 -24.05
CA ASN A 502 -9.92 33.83 -24.13
C ASN A 502 -9.92 35.11 -23.29
N LEU A 503 -9.41 35.04 -22.06
CA LEU A 503 -9.33 36.20 -21.17
C LEU A 503 -8.33 37.24 -21.70
N ALA A 504 -7.13 36.81 -22.11
CA ALA A 504 -6.12 37.72 -22.65
C ALA A 504 -6.61 38.42 -23.91
N PHE A 505 -7.24 37.69 -24.84
CA PHE A 505 -7.78 38.26 -26.06
C PHE A 505 -9.01 39.15 -25.79
N GLY A 506 -9.91 38.72 -24.90
CA GLY A 506 -11.06 39.50 -24.47
C GLY A 506 -10.66 40.82 -23.81
N LEU A 507 -9.66 40.80 -22.92
CA LEU A 507 -9.10 41.99 -22.30
C LEU A 507 -8.37 42.88 -23.30
N LEU A 508 -7.60 42.30 -24.23
CA LEU A 508 -6.90 43.05 -25.26
C LEU A 508 -7.89 43.76 -26.19
N LEU A 509 -8.90 43.05 -26.69
CA LEU A 509 -9.95 43.67 -27.52
C LEU A 509 -10.76 44.70 -26.71
N GLY A 510 -11.06 44.41 -25.45
CA GLY A 510 -11.71 45.36 -24.54
C GLY A 510 -10.89 46.63 -24.37
N ALA A 511 -9.58 46.52 -24.13
CA ALA A 511 -8.67 47.65 -23.99
C ALA A 511 -8.56 48.46 -25.29
N ILE A 512 -8.46 47.80 -26.45
CA ILE A 512 -8.46 48.47 -27.76
C ILE A 512 -9.79 49.20 -28.00
N ALA A 513 -10.93 48.57 -27.69
CA ALA A 513 -12.24 49.19 -27.84
C ALA A 513 -12.37 50.44 -26.96
N ILE A 514 -11.91 50.37 -25.70
CA ILE A 514 -11.88 51.52 -24.79
C ILE A 514 -10.94 52.61 -25.33
N ALA A 515 -9.74 52.26 -25.79
CA ALA A 515 -8.78 53.21 -26.34
C ALA A 515 -9.32 53.94 -27.58
N ILE A 516 -9.95 53.21 -28.50
CA ILE A 516 -10.60 53.80 -29.69
C ILE A 516 -11.76 54.71 -29.27
N SER A 517 -12.62 54.24 -28.35
CA SER A 517 -13.74 55.04 -27.83
C SER A 517 -13.27 56.35 -27.20
N LEU A 518 -12.20 56.31 -26.39
CA LEU A 518 -11.62 57.50 -25.78
C LEU A 518 -10.95 58.42 -26.81
N ALA A 519 -10.20 57.87 -27.77
CA ALA A 519 -9.53 58.65 -28.81
C ALA A 519 -10.53 59.40 -29.70
N PHE A 520 -11.61 58.74 -30.12
CA PHE A 520 -12.68 59.38 -30.89
C PHE A 520 -13.51 60.34 -30.03
N GLY A 521 -13.87 59.96 -28.80
CA GLY A 521 -14.68 60.79 -27.91
C GLY A 521 -13.99 62.09 -27.49
N LEU A 522 -12.68 62.05 -27.20
CA LEU A 522 -11.92 63.24 -26.84
C LEU A 522 -11.47 64.03 -28.07
N GLY A 523 -11.00 63.37 -29.13
CA GLY A 523 -10.50 64.02 -30.35
C GLY A 523 -11.59 64.60 -31.26
N GLY A 524 -12.80 64.03 -31.24
CA GLY A 524 -13.94 64.50 -32.03
C GLY A 524 -14.75 65.62 -31.36
N ARG A 525 -14.44 65.97 -30.11
CA ARG A 525 -15.20 66.95 -29.31
C ARG A 525 -15.32 68.30 -30.01
N ASP A 526 -14.23 68.79 -30.58
CA ASP A 526 -14.20 70.11 -31.21
C ASP A 526 -14.93 70.14 -32.55
N ILE A 527 -14.79 69.07 -33.36
CA ILE A 527 -15.53 68.89 -34.63
C ILE A 527 -17.03 68.75 -34.37
N ALA A 528 -17.42 67.96 -33.36
CA ALA A 528 -18.81 67.81 -32.98
C ALA A 528 -19.39 69.14 -32.49
N ARG A 529 -18.62 69.91 -31.70
CA ARG A 529 -19.03 71.23 -31.22
C ARG A 529 -19.23 72.21 -32.40
N SER A 530 -18.27 72.27 -33.32
CA SER A 530 -18.36 73.17 -34.48
C SER A 530 -19.53 72.81 -35.39
N GLN A 531 -19.76 71.52 -35.65
CA GLN A 531 -20.87 71.09 -36.52
C GLN A 531 -22.24 71.36 -35.90
N VAL A 532 -22.38 71.18 -34.58
CA VAL A 532 -23.61 71.52 -33.85
C VAL A 532 -23.84 73.03 -33.84
N GLN A 533 -22.79 73.84 -33.67
CA GLN A 533 -22.86 75.30 -33.74
C GLN A 533 -23.27 75.79 -35.13
N GLU A 534 -22.65 75.25 -36.18
CA GLU A 534 -22.98 75.57 -37.57
C GLU A 534 -24.44 75.20 -37.90
N TRP A 535 -24.92 74.05 -37.41
CA TRP A 535 -26.33 73.69 -37.47
C TRP A 535 -27.22 74.70 -36.73
N LEU A 536 -26.88 75.05 -35.49
CA LEU A 536 -27.65 75.99 -34.68
C LEU A 536 -27.75 77.38 -35.33
N ASP A 537 -26.66 77.86 -35.92
CA ASP A 537 -26.57 79.14 -36.62
C ASP A 537 -27.37 79.12 -37.93
N SER A 538 -27.37 77.99 -38.65
CA SER A 538 -28.21 77.83 -39.84
C SER A 538 -29.71 77.95 -39.53
N TYR A 539 -30.17 77.48 -38.36
CA TYR A 539 -31.55 77.65 -37.92
C TYR A 539 -31.85 79.07 -37.45
N LYS A 540 -30.92 79.74 -36.75
CA LYS A 540 -31.08 81.13 -36.31
C LYS A 540 -31.08 82.14 -37.47
N SER A 541 -30.37 81.86 -38.56
CA SER A 541 -30.37 82.72 -39.75
C SER A 541 -31.64 82.65 -40.59
N LYS A 542 -32.56 81.73 -40.26
CA LYS A 542 -33.78 81.45 -41.01
C LYS A 542 -35.07 81.86 -40.29
N SER A 543 -34.95 82.52 -39.13
CA SER A 543 -36.01 83.22 -38.39
C SER A 543 -35.67 84.69 -38.31
#